data_AF-A0A378MYC5-F1
#
_entry.id   AF-A0A378MYC5-F1
#
_cell.length_a   1.000
_cell.length_b   1.000
_cell.length_c   1.000
_cell.angle_alpha   90.00
_cell.angle_beta   90.00
_cell.angle_gamma   90.00
#
_symmetry.space_group_name_H-M   'P 1'
#
loop_
_entity.id
_entity.type
_entity.pdbx_description
1 polymer ?
#
loop_
_entity_poly.entity_id
_entity_poly.type
_entity_poly.pdbx_seq_one_letter_code
_entity_poly.pdbx_strand_id
1 'polypeptide(L)'
;MARANAEKPNMGLTNWKDAPQGKIYPFDVVVAKNYLSDNELAQLQRLVSAYLDMAEDMAERQIPMTMADWETRLNRFLAATDREILQDAGKVTAEIAKSFALSEFEKYRVKQDLTYESDFDLLVKEVAAKYHAG
;
A
#
# COMPACT_ATOMS: atom_id res chain seq x y z
N MET A 1 12.47 -3.03 5.95
CA MET A 1 11.60 -4.03 6.58
C MET A 1 10.89 -3.55 7.85
N ALA A 2 11.09 -2.31 8.32
CA ALA A 2 10.46 -1.84 9.58
C ALA A 2 8.99 -1.39 9.46
N ARG A 3 8.42 -1.34 8.25
CA ARG A 3 7.03 -0.87 8.02
C ARG A 3 5.99 -1.94 8.31
N ALA A 4 6.09 -3.11 7.66
CA ALA A 4 5.26 -4.28 7.96
C ALA A 4 5.73 -4.93 9.26
N ASN A 5 4.90 -4.91 10.31
CA ASN A 5 5.26 -5.48 11.62
C ASN A 5 4.00 -5.93 12.36
N ALA A 6 3.93 -7.20 12.75
CA ALA A 6 2.78 -7.82 13.42
C ALA A 6 2.45 -7.28 14.82
N GLU A 7 3.38 -6.55 15.44
CA GLU A 7 3.19 -5.89 16.74
C GLU A 7 2.62 -4.47 16.60
N LYS A 8 2.64 -3.89 15.40
CA LYS A 8 2.03 -2.58 15.16
C LYS A 8 0.51 -2.69 15.00
N PRO A 9 -0.26 -1.64 15.36
CA PRO A 9 -1.66 -1.55 14.98
C PRO A 9 -1.82 -1.74 13.47
N ASN A 10 -2.78 -2.57 13.06
CA ASN A 10 -3.04 -2.87 11.64
C ASN A 10 -1.79 -3.31 10.86
N MET A 11 -0.82 -3.94 11.53
CA MET A 11 0.50 -4.28 11.01
C MET A 11 1.35 -3.11 10.47
N GLY A 12 0.97 -1.87 10.79
CA GLY A 12 1.56 -0.68 10.20
C GLY A 12 0.96 -0.27 8.84
N LEU A 13 -0.11 -0.91 8.37
CA LEU A 13 -0.90 -0.42 7.24
C LEU A 13 -1.60 0.89 7.64
N THR A 14 -1.61 1.83 6.70
CA THR A 14 -2.34 3.09 6.77
C THR A 14 -3.65 3.02 6.00
N ASN A 15 -3.73 2.14 4.99
CA ASN A 15 -4.92 1.91 4.17
C ASN A 15 -4.96 0.45 3.68
N TRP A 16 -6.15 -0.12 3.53
CA TRP A 16 -6.41 -1.46 2.97
C TRP A 16 -7.84 -1.50 2.44
N LYS A 17 -8.22 -2.59 1.75
CA LYS A 17 -9.51 -2.68 1.07
C LYS A 17 -10.72 -2.33 1.94
N ASP A 18 -10.76 -2.85 3.16
CA ASP A 18 -11.86 -2.68 4.12
C ASP A 18 -11.44 -1.75 5.27
N ALA A 19 -10.66 -0.71 4.97
CA ALA A 19 -10.25 0.29 5.97
C ALA A 19 -11.37 1.32 6.25
N PRO A 20 -11.41 1.93 7.45
CA PRO A 20 -10.59 1.65 8.62
C PRO A 20 -11.14 0.50 9.48
N GLN A 21 -12.34 0.00 9.15
CA GLN A 21 -13.05 -1.03 9.91
C GLN A 21 -13.26 -2.24 9.02
N GLY A 22 -12.49 -3.30 9.29
CA GLY A 22 -12.55 -4.50 8.47
C GLY A 22 -11.28 -5.33 8.56
N LYS A 23 -11.31 -6.48 7.92
CA LYS A 23 -10.23 -7.45 7.98
C LYS A 23 -9.11 -7.07 6.98
N ILE A 24 -7.88 -7.01 7.44
CA ILE A 24 -6.68 -7.03 6.59
C ILE A 24 -6.54 -8.41 5.95
N TYR A 25 -6.29 -8.45 4.64
CA TYR A 25 -6.06 -9.68 3.88
C TYR A 25 -4.63 -9.76 3.34
N PRO A 26 -4.14 -10.96 2.98
CA PRO A 26 -2.79 -11.15 2.43
C PRO A 26 -2.46 -10.23 1.24
N PHE A 27 -3.45 -9.95 0.38
CA PHE A 27 -3.25 -9.09 -0.79
C PHE A 27 -3.05 -7.62 -0.41
N ASP A 28 -3.56 -7.15 0.74
CA ASP A 28 -3.34 -5.79 1.21
C ASP A 28 -1.90 -5.59 1.70
N VAL A 29 -1.32 -6.63 2.31
CA VAL A 29 0.00 -6.61 2.97
C VAL A 29 1.15 -6.57 1.97
N VAL A 30 0.93 -7.06 0.74
CA VAL A 30 1.96 -7.06 -0.31
C VAL A 30 2.01 -5.76 -1.11
N VAL A 31 1.04 -4.85 -0.90
CA VAL A 31 0.98 -3.58 -1.61
C VAL A 31 1.75 -2.51 -0.83
N ALA A 32 2.89 -2.06 -1.35
CA ALA A 32 3.73 -1.07 -0.67
C ALA A 32 3.01 0.26 -0.36
N LYS A 33 2.10 0.72 -1.24
CA LYS A 33 1.35 1.97 -1.05
C LYS A 33 0.48 1.97 0.21
N ASN A 34 0.04 0.80 0.66
CA ASN A 34 -0.79 0.62 1.84
C ASN A 34 -0.04 0.89 3.15
N TYR A 35 1.28 1.09 3.08
CA TYR A 35 2.16 1.48 4.20
C TYR A 35 2.62 2.94 4.14
N LEU A 36 2.10 3.73 3.20
CA LEU A 36 2.45 5.14 3.06
C LEU A 36 1.50 5.99 3.89
N SER A 37 2.05 6.95 4.63
CA SER A 37 1.23 8.00 5.25
C SER A 37 0.54 8.86 4.19
N ASP A 38 -0.50 9.61 4.58
CA ASP A 38 -1.23 10.50 3.67
C ASP A 38 -0.31 11.50 2.95
N ASN A 39 0.71 12.00 3.66
CA ASN A 39 1.71 12.89 3.07
C ASN A 39 2.56 12.17 2.02
N GLU A 40 3.06 10.98 2.33
CA GLU A 40 3.84 10.17 1.38
C GLU A 40 3.00 9.77 0.15
N LEU A 41 1.72 9.42 0.36
CA LEU A 41 0.80 9.08 -0.72
C LEU A 41 0.51 10.30 -1.61
N ALA A 42 0.28 11.48 -1.01
CA ALA A 42 0.10 12.72 -1.76
C ALA A 42 1.37 13.10 -2.55
N GLN A 43 2.56 12.92 -1.97
CA GLN A 43 3.83 13.13 -2.66
C GLN A 43 4.05 12.13 -3.80
N LEU A 44 3.65 10.87 -3.63
CA LEU A 44 3.70 9.86 -4.68
C LEU A 44 2.75 10.23 -5.81
N GLN A 45 1.52 10.63 -5.49
CA GLN A 45 0.53 11.03 -6.50
C GLN A 45 1.01 12.23 -7.31
N ARG A 46 1.52 13.28 -6.66
CA ARG A 46 2.09 14.45 -7.36
C ARG A 46 3.23 14.07 -8.29
N LEU A 47 4.11 13.17 -7.86
CA LEU A 47 5.23 12.69 -8.67
C LEU A 47 4.74 11.92 -9.91
N VAL A 48 3.81 10.99 -9.71
CA VAL A 48 3.25 10.18 -10.81
C VAL A 48 2.51 11.06 -11.81
N SER A 49 1.67 11.99 -11.33
CA SER A 49 0.96 12.94 -12.20
C SER A 49 1.94 13.77 -13.02
N ALA A 50 2.93 14.40 -12.40
CA ALA A 50 3.92 15.21 -13.12
C ALA A 50 4.70 14.40 -14.18
N TYR A 51 4.99 13.12 -13.91
CA TYR A 51 5.62 12.24 -14.90
C TYR A 51 4.68 11.90 -16.07
N LEU A 52 3.39 11.64 -15.77
CA LEU A 52 2.38 11.34 -16.80
C LEU A 52 2.12 12.56 -17.68
N ASP A 53 2.02 13.76 -17.10
CA ASP A 53 1.84 15.02 -17.86
C ASP A 53 3.00 15.23 -18.86
N MET A 54 4.23 14.95 -18.43
CA MET A 54 5.41 14.99 -19.31
C MET A 54 5.33 13.94 -20.42
N ALA A 55 4.88 12.73 -20.09
CA ALA A 55 4.74 11.65 -21.07
C ALA A 55 3.63 11.95 -22.10
N GLU A 56 2.55 12.59 -21.67
CA GLU A 56 1.44 13.04 -22.50
C GLU A 56 1.90 14.10 -23.51
N ASP A 57 2.62 15.15 -23.09
CA ASP A 57 3.21 16.15 -24.02
C ASP A 57 4.06 15.49 -25.11
N MET A 58 4.87 14.50 -24.74
CA MET A 58 5.72 13.80 -25.72
C MET A 58 4.90 12.96 -26.71
N ALA A 59 3.83 12.33 -26.22
CA ALA A 59 2.91 11.56 -27.06
C ALA A 59 2.15 12.49 -28.02
N GLU A 60 1.67 13.64 -27.55
CA GLU A 60 1.00 14.66 -28.38
C GLU A 60 1.93 15.20 -29.48
N ARG A 61 3.21 15.36 -29.16
CA ARG A 61 4.25 15.81 -30.11
C ARG A 61 4.77 14.70 -31.01
N GLN A 62 4.20 13.50 -30.93
CA GLN A 62 4.57 12.33 -31.73
C GLN A 62 6.05 11.99 -31.65
N ILE A 63 6.68 12.21 -30.48
CA ILE A 63 8.07 11.81 -30.28
C ILE A 63 8.08 10.29 -30.13
N PRO A 64 8.69 9.52 -31.04
CA PRO A 64 8.74 8.07 -30.91
C PRO A 64 9.69 7.70 -29.77
N MET A 65 9.25 6.79 -28.90
CA MET A 65 10.01 6.37 -27.71
C MET A 65 9.88 4.88 -27.50
N THR A 66 10.98 4.22 -27.17
CA THR A 66 10.99 2.83 -26.74
C THR A 66 10.77 2.75 -25.22
N MET A 67 10.45 1.55 -24.71
CA MET A 67 10.36 1.33 -23.25
C MET A 67 11.67 1.64 -22.52
N ALA A 68 12.83 1.41 -23.16
CA ALA A 68 14.13 1.74 -22.60
C ALA A 68 14.37 3.27 -22.49
N ASP A 69 13.83 4.04 -23.45
CA ASP A 69 13.88 5.52 -23.40
C ASP A 69 13.04 6.06 -22.25
N TRP A 70 11.87 5.45 -22.02
CA TRP A 70 11.00 5.79 -20.89
C TRP A 70 11.67 5.52 -19.55
N GLU A 71 12.34 4.37 -19.39
CA GLU A 71 13.11 4.04 -18.19
C GLU A 71 14.23 5.06 -17.94
N THR A 72 15.03 5.35 -18.98
CA THR A 72 16.13 6.32 -18.89
C THR A 72 15.62 7.71 -18.47
N ARG A 73 14.47 8.12 -18.99
CA ARG A 73 13.86 9.41 -18.65
C ARG A 73 13.24 9.43 -17.27
N LEU A 74 12.60 8.33 -16.85
CA LEU A 74 12.08 8.19 -15.49
C LEU A 74 13.23 8.35 -14.48
N ASN A 75 14.36 7.69 -14.73
CA ASN A 75 15.55 7.85 -13.89
C ASN A 75 16.01 9.32 -13.84
N ARG A 76 16.13 10.01 -14.99
CA ARG A 76 16.49 11.43 -15.01
C ARG A 76 15.48 12.32 -14.27
N PHE A 77 14.20 12.05 -14.42
CA PHE A 77 13.12 12.77 -13.75
C PHE A 77 13.22 12.61 -12.23
N LEU A 78 13.42 11.38 -11.74
CA LEU A 78 13.63 11.12 -10.31
C LEU A 78 14.85 11.87 -9.76
N ALA A 79 15.99 11.82 -10.45
CA ALA A 79 17.18 12.60 -10.07
C ALA A 79 16.93 14.10 -10.03
N ALA A 80 16.21 14.65 -11.02
CA ALA A 80 15.90 16.09 -11.08
C ALA A 80 14.95 16.54 -9.96
N THR A 81 14.24 15.61 -9.32
CA THR A 81 13.36 15.88 -8.16
C THR A 81 14.03 15.61 -6.82
N ASP A 82 15.37 15.50 -6.80
CA ASP A 82 16.20 15.18 -5.61
C ASP A 82 15.78 13.85 -4.93
N ARG A 83 15.25 12.90 -5.70
CA ARG A 83 14.88 11.57 -5.20
C ARG A 83 15.98 10.57 -5.52
N GLU A 84 16.33 9.75 -4.52
CA GLU A 84 17.27 8.66 -4.71
C GLU A 84 16.75 7.65 -5.74
N ILE A 85 17.54 7.46 -6.79
CA ILE A 85 17.31 6.38 -7.76
C ILE A 85 17.95 5.12 -7.19
N LEU A 86 17.16 4.06 -7.11
CA LEU A 86 17.67 2.71 -6.85
C LEU A 86 18.53 2.29 -8.05
N GLN A 87 19.85 2.37 -7.91
CA GLN A 87 20.82 1.98 -8.95
C GLN A 87 20.83 0.45 -9.18
N ASP A 88 20.36 -0.33 -8.20
CA ASP A 88 20.25 -1.79 -8.22
C ASP A 88 18.92 -2.21 -7.54
N ALA A 89 18.66 -3.52 -7.42
CA ALA A 89 17.55 -4.08 -6.64
C ALA A 89 17.55 -3.69 -5.14
N GLY A 90 18.48 -2.84 -4.70
CA GLY A 90 18.71 -2.46 -3.32
C GLY A 90 19.31 -3.60 -2.49
N LYS A 91 19.29 -3.46 -1.16
CA LYS A 91 19.69 -4.54 -0.23
C LYS A 91 18.61 -5.63 -0.08
N VAL A 92 17.39 -5.38 -0.55
CA VAL A 92 16.23 -6.23 -0.34
C VAL A 92 15.41 -6.27 -1.62
N THR A 93 15.28 -7.45 -2.23
CA THR A 93 14.47 -7.62 -3.43
C THR A 93 12.98 -7.51 -3.12
N ALA A 94 12.18 -7.21 -4.15
CA ALA A 94 10.73 -7.16 -4.02
C ALA A 94 10.13 -8.48 -3.51
N GLU A 95 10.69 -9.62 -3.91
CA GLU A 95 10.27 -10.95 -3.44
C GLU A 95 10.53 -11.15 -1.96
N ILE A 96 11.72 -10.76 -1.48
CA ILE A 96 12.06 -10.84 -0.06
C ILE A 96 11.14 -9.93 0.76
N ALA A 97 10.86 -8.72 0.27
CA ALA A 97 9.94 -7.79 0.94
C ALA A 97 8.51 -8.35 1.02
N LYS A 98 8.02 -8.96 -0.06
CA LYS A 98 6.70 -9.62 -0.10
C LYS A 98 6.63 -10.81 0.87
N SER A 99 7.63 -11.68 0.82
CA SER A 99 7.72 -12.85 1.71
C SER A 99 7.74 -12.43 3.19
N PHE A 100 8.55 -11.40 3.51
CA PHE A 100 8.60 -10.84 4.85
C PHE A 100 7.24 -10.31 5.31
N ALA A 101 6.58 -9.49 4.49
CA ALA A 101 5.26 -8.92 4.79
C ALA A 101 4.20 -10.01 5.03
N LEU A 102 4.20 -11.07 4.21
CA LEU A 102 3.32 -12.22 4.40
C LEU A 102 3.63 -12.98 5.69
N SER A 103 4.90 -13.16 6.05
CA SER A 103 5.29 -13.81 7.30
C SER A 103 4.83 -13.04 8.54
N GLU A 104 4.89 -11.71 8.48
CA GLU A 104 4.37 -10.85 9.54
C GLU A 104 2.83 -10.93 9.58
N PHE A 105 2.18 -11.09 8.43
CA PHE A 105 0.73 -11.25 8.36
C PHE A 105 0.27 -12.52 9.02
N GLU A 106 0.96 -13.64 8.83
CA GLU A 106 0.62 -14.90 9.50
C GLU A 106 0.62 -14.76 11.03
N LYS A 107 1.55 -13.97 11.60
CA LYS A 107 1.59 -13.67 13.04
C LYS A 107 0.43 -12.77 13.46
N TYR A 108 0.15 -11.73 12.66
CA TYR A 108 -0.91 -10.77 12.96
C TYR A 108 -2.31 -11.37 12.82
N ARG A 109 -2.53 -12.24 11.81
CA ARG A 109 -3.81 -12.89 11.52
C ARG A 109 -4.38 -13.59 12.75
N VAL A 110 -3.53 -14.25 13.54
CA VAL A 110 -3.96 -14.91 14.79
C VAL A 110 -4.56 -13.90 15.77
N LYS A 111 -3.91 -12.74 15.97
CA LYS A 111 -4.41 -11.69 16.86
C LYS A 111 -5.70 -11.08 16.31
N GLN A 112 -5.74 -10.84 15.01
CA GLN A 112 -6.87 -10.26 14.31
C GLN A 112 -8.10 -11.17 14.35
N ASP A 113 -7.95 -12.47 14.11
CA ASP A 113 -9.06 -13.43 14.12
C ASP A 113 -9.66 -13.59 15.53
N LEU A 114 -8.85 -13.40 16.58
CA LEU A 114 -9.32 -13.44 17.96
C LEU A 114 -10.13 -12.19 18.36
N THR A 115 -9.84 -11.04 17.75
CA THR A 115 -10.47 -9.75 18.11
C THR A 115 -11.54 -9.31 17.11
N TYR A 116 -11.62 -9.94 15.94
CA TYR A 116 -12.55 -9.56 14.89
C TYR A 116 -13.97 -10.01 15.24
N GLU A 117 -14.88 -9.04 15.38
CA GLU A 117 -16.32 -9.27 15.42
C GLU A 117 -16.90 -8.98 14.04
N SER A 118 -17.66 -9.93 13.49
CA SER A 118 -18.34 -9.74 12.21
C SER A 118 -19.50 -8.76 12.33
N ASP A 119 -19.84 -8.06 11.25
CA ASP A 119 -21.06 -7.24 11.17
C ASP A 119 -22.32 -8.04 11.52
N PHE A 120 -22.31 -9.35 11.24
CA PHE A 120 -23.38 -10.25 11.67
C PHE A 120 -23.42 -10.41 13.20
N ASP A 121 -22.27 -10.58 13.84
CA ASP A 121 -22.19 -10.74 15.30
C ASP A 121 -22.64 -9.45 16.00
N LEU A 122 -22.25 -8.30 15.46
CA LEU A 122 -22.70 -6.98 15.91
C LEU A 122 -24.22 -6.84 15.77
N LEU A 123 -24.78 -7.23 14.63
CA LEU A 123 -26.22 -7.17 14.37
C LEU A 123 -27.01 -8.09 15.30
N VAL A 124 -26.52 -9.32 15.54
CA VAL A 124 -27.15 -10.26 16.49
C VAL A 124 -27.14 -9.67 17.91
N LYS A 125 -26.03 -9.07 18.34
CA LYS A 125 -25.96 -8.40 19.66
C LYS A 125 -26.91 -7.20 19.74
N GLU A 126 -27.00 -6.39 18.69
CA GLU A 126 -27.91 -5.24 18.66
C GLU A 126 -29.38 -5.66 18.72
N VAL A 127 -29.74 -6.70 17.96
CA VAL A 127 -31.09 -7.28 17.97
C VAL A 127 -31.40 -7.86 19.35
N ALA A 128 -30.51 -8.65 19.93
CA ALA A 128 -30.68 -9.21 21.28
C ALA A 128 -30.84 -8.12 22.35
N ALA A 129 -30.04 -7.05 22.28
CA ALA A 129 -30.13 -5.92 23.21
C ALA A 129 -31.48 -5.20 23.12
N LYS A 130 -32.05 -5.04 21.91
CA LYS A 130 -33.38 -4.45 21.72
C LYS A 130 -34.50 -5.32 22.27
N TYR A 131 -34.39 -6.65 22.17
CA TYR A 131 -35.39 -7.59 22.72
C TYR A 131 -35.39 -7.67 24.25
N HIS A 132 -34.25 -7.42 24.91
CA HIS A 132 -34.15 -7.44 26.38
C HIS A 132 -34.52 -6.10 27.04
N ALA A 133 -34.61 -5.01 26.27
CA ALA A 133 -34.90 -3.66 26.76
C ALA A 133 -36.38 -3.23 26.62
N GLY A 134 -37.25 -4.09 26.04
CA GLY A 134 -38.69 -3.88 25.91
C GLY A 134 -39.49 -4.91 26.69
#